data_AF-A0A183TR92-F1
#
_entry.id   AF-A0A183TR92-F1
#
_cell.length_a   1.000
_cell.length_b   1.000
_cell.length_c   1.000
_cell.angle_alpha   90.00
_cell.angle_beta   90.00
_cell.angle_gamma   90.00
#
_symmetry.space_group_name_H-M   'P 1'
#
loop_
_entity.id
_entity.type
_entity.pdbx_description
1 polymer ?
#
loop_
_entity_poly.entity_id
_entity_poly.type
_entity_poly.pdbx_seq_one_letter_code
_entity_poly.pdbx_strand_id
1 'polypeptide(L)'
;MVPEKRKQRLNEFRIFLETKGELLSQISEFLPFYAFPYVVNPKNHPVYRELFGAEWAADLKKKLSAFLETIDGEEQPLPKILFLQEPDDLHRNVQLKQLQNRLVDAEKRASQAHQRFSKIQNDYQSLLGITTDLVDTLESALRGEQIQGDVLQQICSRLVATQRGTAIWPTDSFDENGALNGTVASTNDGDLFSYGATLRQSLRYGTSNSHTQNIGMGEGRATASVKLCGLNFDKIKNAFKTLDPREVWRLLQALRWRLTRVSVEQRELALTAFIANDLLELTLYSDVSPTNDTVLGICVGSASSKVVEAIARLVNAFASLARGRAYLSQNGGAVTLLTRRIFQEKEETAIRENMIGALQKLSLR
;
A
#
# COMPACT_ATOMS: atom_id res chain seq x y z
N MET A 1 -33.32 2.74 -29.29
CA MET A 1 -32.18 2.11 -28.57
C MET A 1 -30.92 2.34 -29.40
N VAL A 2 -29.90 2.99 -28.83
CA VAL A 2 -28.65 3.35 -29.53
C VAL A 2 -27.95 2.07 -30.04
N PRO A 3 -27.46 2.04 -31.30
CA PRO A 3 -26.88 0.83 -31.91
C PRO A 3 -25.69 0.26 -31.13
N GLU A 4 -24.93 1.11 -30.44
CA GLU A 4 -23.76 0.70 -29.66
C GLU A 4 -24.13 -0.11 -28.41
N LYS A 5 -25.15 0.34 -27.66
CA LYS A 5 -25.69 -0.40 -26.50
C LYS A 5 -26.24 -1.77 -26.90
N ARG A 6 -26.75 -1.91 -28.13
CA ARG A 6 -27.24 -3.21 -28.63
C ARG A 6 -26.09 -4.20 -28.85
N LYS A 7 -25.01 -3.77 -29.49
CA LYS A 7 -23.83 -4.62 -29.74
C LYS A 7 -23.22 -5.12 -28.43
N GLN A 8 -23.11 -4.23 -27.44
CA GLN A 8 -22.60 -4.59 -26.12
C GLN A 8 -23.47 -5.67 -25.43
N ARG A 9 -24.79 -5.49 -25.43
CA ARG A 9 -25.74 -6.47 -24.86
C ARG A 9 -25.74 -7.81 -25.60
N LEU A 10 -25.58 -7.81 -26.92
CA LEU A 10 -25.45 -9.05 -27.71
C LEU A 10 -24.15 -9.78 -27.39
N ASN A 11 -23.06 -9.05 -27.13
CA ASN A 11 -21.80 -9.64 -26.73
C ASN A 11 -21.86 -10.23 -25.31
N GLU A 12 -22.50 -9.53 -24.37
CA GLU A 12 -22.80 -10.07 -23.02
C GLU A 12 -23.63 -11.36 -23.11
N PHE A 13 -24.66 -11.36 -23.96
CA PHE A 13 -25.51 -12.54 -24.18
C PHE A 13 -24.74 -13.70 -24.83
N ARG A 14 -23.86 -13.41 -25.79
CA ARG A 14 -22.97 -14.41 -26.40
C ARG A 14 -22.07 -15.08 -25.35
N ILE A 15 -21.40 -14.29 -24.52
CA ILE A 15 -20.53 -14.81 -23.45
C ILE A 15 -21.35 -15.68 -22.48
N PHE A 16 -22.58 -15.30 -22.18
CA PHE A 16 -23.48 -16.11 -21.34
C PHE A 16 -23.81 -17.46 -21.98
N LEU A 17 -24.15 -17.49 -23.28
CA LEU A 17 -24.44 -18.71 -24.01
C LEU A 17 -23.22 -19.65 -24.12
N GLU A 18 -22.02 -19.08 -24.27
CA GLU A 18 -20.75 -19.83 -24.35
C GLU A 18 -20.24 -20.33 -22.98
N THR A 19 -20.72 -19.78 -21.86
CA THR A 19 -20.26 -20.16 -20.50
C THR A 19 -21.30 -20.95 -19.72
N LYS A 20 -22.40 -20.29 -19.32
CA LYS A 20 -23.45 -20.88 -18.48
C LYS A 20 -24.55 -21.55 -19.30
N GLY A 21 -24.68 -21.14 -20.56
CA GLY A 21 -25.67 -21.64 -21.49
C GLY A 21 -25.28 -22.93 -22.20
N GLU A 22 -24.06 -23.46 -22.08
CA GLU A 22 -23.63 -24.64 -22.85
C GLU A 22 -24.57 -25.85 -22.67
N LEU A 23 -25.09 -26.05 -21.45
CA LEU A 23 -26.05 -27.11 -21.11
C LEU A 23 -27.42 -26.93 -21.80
N LEU A 24 -27.82 -25.70 -22.10
CA LEU A 24 -29.09 -25.38 -22.77
C LEU A 24 -29.04 -25.66 -24.28
N SER A 25 -27.84 -25.87 -24.86
CA SER A 25 -27.66 -26.22 -26.28
C SER A 25 -28.13 -27.64 -26.61
N GLN A 26 -28.32 -28.48 -25.58
CA GLN A 26 -28.81 -29.86 -25.71
C GLN A 26 -30.32 -29.92 -25.97
N ILE A 27 -31.04 -28.81 -25.74
CA ILE A 27 -32.50 -28.73 -25.93
C ILE A 27 -32.75 -28.13 -27.32
N SER A 28 -33.38 -28.92 -28.20
CA SER A 28 -33.62 -28.57 -29.60
C SER A 28 -34.44 -27.28 -29.79
N GLU A 29 -35.24 -26.91 -28.80
CA GLU A 29 -36.07 -25.70 -28.81
C GLU A 29 -35.26 -24.41 -28.62
N PHE A 30 -34.08 -24.48 -27.97
CA PHE A 30 -33.23 -23.31 -27.72
C PHE A 30 -32.15 -23.08 -28.77
N LEU A 31 -31.94 -24.05 -29.67
CA LEU A 31 -30.92 -24.01 -30.72
C LEU A 31 -30.99 -22.75 -31.61
N PRO A 32 -32.18 -22.26 -32.02
CA PRO A 32 -32.28 -21.02 -32.78
C PRO A 32 -31.66 -19.83 -32.02
N PHE A 33 -31.82 -19.76 -30.70
CA PHE A 33 -31.35 -18.63 -29.89
C PHE A 33 -29.82 -18.54 -29.78
N TYR A 34 -29.07 -19.60 -30.10
CA TYR A 34 -27.61 -19.56 -30.22
C TYR A 34 -27.14 -18.87 -31.51
N ALA A 35 -27.99 -18.85 -32.54
CA ALA A 35 -27.72 -18.11 -33.76
C ALA A 35 -28.06 -16.61 -33.61
N PHE A 36 -28.86 -16.23 -32.61
CA PHE A 36 -29.35 -14.87 -32.39
C PHE A 36 -28.26 -13.79 -32.32
N PRO A 37 -27.09 -13.99 -31.66
CA PRO A 37 -26.00 -13.00 -31.65
C PRO A 37 -25.43 -12.68 -33.03
N TYR A 38 -25.59 -13.58 -34.00
CA TYR A 38 -25.04 -13.47 -35.35
C TYR A 38 -26.05 -12.93 -36.37
N VAL A 39 -27.31 -12.69 -35.98
CA VAL A 39 -28.35 -12.19 -36.88
C VAL A 39 -28.27 -10.67 -37.00
N VAL A 40 -27.98 -10.20 -38.22
CA VAL A 40 -27.83 -8.77 -38.53
C VAL A 40 -29.13 -7.98 -38.32
N ASN A 41 -30.30 -8.59 -38.60
CA ASN A 41 -31.62 -7.96 -38.47
C ASN A 41 -32.66 -8.87 -37.80
N PRO A 42 -32.64 -8.98 -36.46
CA PRO A 42 -33.48 -9.95 -35.73
C PRO A 42 -34.99 -9.59 -35.76
N LYS A 43 -35.37 -8.35 -36.09
CA LYS A 43 -36.77 -7.92 -36.18
C LYS A 43 -37.55 -8.49 -37.37
N ASN A 44 -36.85 -8.79 -38.46
CA ASN A 44 -37.46 -9.24 -39.70
C ASN A 44 -37.38 -10.77 -39.87
N HIS A 45 -36.72 -11.45 -38.93
CA HIS A 45 -36.50 -12.89 -39.01
C HIS A 45 -37.75 -13.65 -38.50
N PRO A 46 -38.25 -14.66 -39.24
CA PRO A 46 -39.52 -15.34 -38.92
C PRO A 46 -39.53 -15.98 -37.53
N VAL A 47 -38.38 -16.45 -37.04
CA VAL A 47 -38.26 -17.11 -35.71
C VAL A 47 -38.27 -16.11 -34.55
N TYR A 48 -37.75 -14.89 -34.73
CA TYR A 48 -37.59 -13.94 -33.63
C TYR A 48 -38.62 -12.82 -33.65
N ARG A 49 -39.42 -12.71 -34.73
CA ARG A 49 -40.42 -11.65 -34.92
C ARG A 49 -41.41 -11.59 -33.76
N GLU A 50 -41.84 -12.75 -33.25
CA GLU A 50 -42.78 -12.85 -32.14
C GLU A 50 -42.20 -12.26 -30.84
N LEU A 51 -40.90 -12.43 -30.59
CA LEU A 51 -40.21 -11.91 -29.39
C LEU A 51 -40.13 -10.38 -29.35
N PHE A 52 -40.22 -9.72 -30.51
CA PHE A 52 -40.23 -8.26 -30.63
C PHE A 52 -41.64 -7.67 -30.74
N GLY A 53 -42.67 -8.52 -30.73
CA GLY A 53 -44.06 -8.08 -30.66
C GLY A 53 -44.37 -7.44 -29.31
N ALA A 54 -45.14 -6.36 -29.31
CA ALA A 54 -45.58 -5.69 -28.08
C ALA A 54 -46.46 -6.62 -27.22
N GLU A 55 -47.21 -7.51 -27.86
CA GLU A 55 -48.07 -8.52 -27.21
C GLU A 55 -47.24 -9.55 -26.43
N TRP A 56 -46.14 -10.07 -27.02
CA TRP A 56 -45.25 -11.01 -26.34
C TRP A 56 -44.59 -10.38 -25.10
N ALA A 57 -44.14 -9.13 -25.22
CA ALA A 57 -43.54 -8.42 -24.08
C ALA A 57 -44.55 -8.16 -22.96
N ALA A 58 -45.80 -7.84 -23.31
CA ALA A 58 -46.89 -7.65 -22.36
C ALA A 58 -47.28 -8.98 -21.67
N ASP A 59 -47.38 -10.06 -22.43
CA ASP A 59 -47.69 -11.40 -21.91
C ASP A 59 -46.57 -11.95 -21.04
N LEU A 60 -45.31 -11.75 -21.42
CA LEU A 60 -44.16 -12.14 -20.60
C LEU A 60 -44.17 -11.36 -19.28
N LYS A 61 -44.42 -10.05 -19.35
CA LYS A 61 -44.53 -9.22 -18.14
C LYS A 61 -45.69 -9.69 -17.25
N LYS A 62 -46.83 -10.03 -17.83
CA LYS A 62 -47.99 -10.57 -17.09
C LYS A 62 -47.69 -11.92 -16.44
N LYS A 63 -47.03 -12.84 -17.17
CA LYS A 63 -46.58 -14.13 -16.63
C LYS A 63 -45.57 -13.96 -15.50
N LEU A 64 -44.64 -13.02 -15.65
CA LEU A 64 -43.64 -12.71 -14.64
C LEU A 64 -44.27 -12.06 -13.40
N SER A 65 -45.21 -11.12 -13.59
CA SER A 65 -45.97 -10.53 -12.48
C SER A 65 -46.79 -11.57 -11.73
N ALA A 66 -47.51 -12.46 -12.44
CA ALA A 66 -48.24 -13.55 -11.81
C ALA A 66 -47.33 -14.52 -11.06
N PHE A 67 -46.16 -14.86 -11.62
CA PHE A 67 -45.15 -15.69 -10.96
C PHE A 67 -44.61 -15.03 -9.68
N LEU A 68 -44.31 -13.72 -9.73
CA LEU A 68 -43.84 -12.97 -8.55
C LEU A 68 -44.92 -12.84 -7.48
N GLU A 69 -46.18 -12.59 -7.85
CA GLU A 69 -47.31 -12.55 -6.92
C GLU A 69 -47.58 -13.91 -6.24
N THR A 70 -47.26 -15.01 -6.92
CA THR A 70 -47.38 -16.37 -6.35
C THR A 70 -46.25 -16.68 -5.36
N ILE A 71 -45.10 -16.01 -5.47
CA ILE A 71 -43.92 -16.23 -4.60
C ILE A 71 -44.05 -15.55 -3.24
N ASP A 72 -44.84 -14.47 -3.13
CA ASP A 72 -45.05 -13.77 -1.84
C ASP A 72 -45.93 -14.58 -0.85
N GLY A 73 -46.57 -15.68 -1.29
CA GLY A 73 -47.60 -16.39 -0.55
C GLY A 73 -47.24 -17.74 0.09
N GLU A 74 -46.12 -18.38 -0.27
CA GLU A 74 -45.76 -19.69 0.30
C GLU A 74 -44.30 -19.77 0.76
N GLU A 75 -44.08 -20.48 1.87
CA GLU A 75 -42.80 -20.78 2.52
C GLU A 75 -41.87 -21.67 1.67
N GLN A 76 -41.64 -21.33 0.39
CA GLN A 76 -40.62 -21.94 -0.44
C GLN A 76 -39.32 -21.11 -0.36
N PRO A 77 -38.14 -21.74 -0.42
CA PRO A 77 -36.88 -21.01 -0.45
C PRO A 77 -36.84 -20.14 -1.70
N LEU A 78 -36.92 -18.82 -1.51
CA LEU A 78 -36.93 -17.84 -2.60
C LEU A 78 -35.77 -18.10 -3.57
N PRO A 79 -36.01 -18.06 -4.90
CA PRO A 79 -34.95 -18.29 -5.88
C PRO A 79 -33.82 -17.27 -5.72
N LYS A 80 -32.57 -17.74 -5.72
CA LYS A 80 -31.35 -16.89 -5.61
C LYS A 80 -31.29 -15.73 -6.61
N ILE A 81 -32.06 -15.80 -7.70
CA ILE A 81 -32.20 -14.74 -8.70
C ILE A 81 -32.86 -13.46 -8.13
N LEU A 82 -33.74 -13.56 -7.13
CA LEU A 82 -34.32 -12.39 -6.45
C LEU A 82 -33.31 -11.66 -5.58
N PHE A 83 -32.22 -12.34 -5.19
CA PHE A 83 -31.06 -11.74 -4.52
C PHE A 83 -30.04 -11.13 -5.50
N LEU A 84 -30.24 -11.22 -6.83
CA LEU A 84 -29.33 -10.63 -7.84
C LEU A 84 -29.49 -9.13 -8.02
N GLN A 85 -30.39 -8.47 -7.30
CA GLN A 85 -30.40 -7.00 -7.22
C GLN A 85 -29.34 -6.59 -6.18
N GLU A 86 -28.06 -6.85 -6.48
CA GLU A 86 -26.95 -6.87 -5.50
C GLU A 86 -26.41 -5.46 -5.16
N PRO A 87 -26.64 -4.94 -3.93
CA PRO A 87 -25.66 -4.07 -3.25
C PRO A 87 -24.36 -4.82 -2.88
N ASP A 88 -24.32 -6.14 -3.06
CA ASP A 88 -23.21 -7.03 -2.70
C ASP A 88 -22.02 -6.94 -3.66
N ASP A 89 -22.24 -6.60 -4.94
CA ASP A 89 -21.18 -6.42 -5.93
C ASP A 89 -20.20 -5.30 -5.53
N LEU A 90 -20.70 -4.17 -5.03
CA LEU A 90 -19.84 -3.06 -4.60
C LEU A 90 -19.03 -3.43 -3.36
N HIS A 91 -19.68 -4.05 -2.36
CA HIS A 91 -19.00 -4.48 -1.13
C HIS A 91 -17.94 -5.54 -1.43
N ARG A 92 -18.26 -6.51 -2.28
CA ARG A 92 -17.35 -7.55 -2.74
C ARG A 92 -16.18 -6.97 -3.52
N ASN A 93 -16.42 -6.02 -4.43
CA ASN A 93 -15.35 -5.34 -5.17
C ASN A 93 -14.42 -4.53 -4.24
N VAL A 94 -14.98 -3.85 -3.24
CA VAL A 94 -14.20 -3.11 -2.23
C VAL A 94 -13.38 -4.08 -1.38
N GLN A 95 -13.97 -5.19 -0.93
CA GLN A 95 -13.27 -6.20 -0.15
C GLN A 95 -12.14 -6.86 -0.96
N LEU A 96 -12.38 -7.18 -2.23
CA LEU A 96 -11.35 -7.70 -3.14
C LEU A 96 -10.21 -6.69 -3.32
N LYS A 97 -10.52 -5.41 -3.52
CA LYS A 97 -9.51 -4.34 -3.64
C LYS A 97 -8.69 -4.19 -2.35
N GLN A 98 -9.33 -4.27 -1.19
CA GLN A 98 -8.66 -4.25 0.12
C GLN A 98 -7.72 -5.45 0.30
N LEU A 99 -8.16 -6.66 -0.07
CA LEU A 99 -7.33 -7.87 -0.01
C LEU A 99 -6.13 -7.77 -0.96
N GLN A 100 -6.34 -7.28 -2.19
CA GLN A 100 -5.26 -7.04 -3.14
C GLN A 100 -4.25 -6.03 -2.60
N ASN A 101 -4.71 -4.94 -1.98
CA ASN A 101 -3.82 -3.95 -1.36
C ASN A 101 -3.00 -4.53 -0.19
N ARG A 102 -3.63 -5.37 0.65
CA ARG A 102 -2.93 -6.10 1.73
C ARG A 102 -1.88 -7.06 1.18
N LEU A 103 -2.18 -7.74 0.07
CA LEU A 103 -1.26 -8.66 -0.58
C LEU A 103 -0.05 -7.90 -1.13
N VAL A 104 -0.27 -6.85 -1.93
CA VAL A 104 0.81 -6.02 -2.51
C VAL A 104 1.71 -5.43 -1.42
N ASP A 105 1.12 -4.96 -0.32
CA ASP A 105 1.87 -4.46 0.82
C ASP A 105 2.71 -5.57 1.50
N ALA A 106 2.14 -6.76 1.67
CA ALA A 106 2.84 -7.91 2.23
C ALA A 106 3.99 -8.40 1.34
N GLU A 107 3.78 -8.46 0.02
CA GLU A 107 4.80 -8.79 -0.97
C GLU A 107 5.95 -7.78 -0.95
N LYS A 108 5.64 -6.47 -0.88
CA LYS A 108 6.67 -5.42 -0.79
C LYS A 108 7.50 -5.55 0.49
N ARG A 109 6.87 -5.85 1.63
CA ARG A 109 7.58 -6.12 2.89
C ARG A 109 8.46 -7.36 2.81
N ALA A 110 7.94 -8.45 2.22
CA ALA A 110 8.68 -9.69 2.04
C ALA A 110 9.91 -9.46 1.14
N SER A 111 9.74 -8.74 0.03
CA SER A 111 10.82 -8.38 -0.89
C SER A 111 11.90 -7.53 -0.21
N GLN A 112 11.50 -6.50 0.55
CA GLN A 112 12.44 -5.67 1.32
C GLN A 112 13.21 -6.47 2.38
N ALA A 113 12.52 -7.37 3.10
CA ALA A 113 13.16 -8.26 4.07
C ALA A 113 14.15 -9.21 3.38
N HIS A 114 13.77 -9.76 2.23
CA HIS A 114 14.63 -10.64 1.44
C HIS A 114 15.87 -9.92 0.92
N GLN A 115 15.74 -8.68 0.42
CA GLN A 115 16.89 -7.86 0.00
C GLN A 115 17.85 -7.59 1.16
N ARG A 116 17.32 -7.27 2.35
CA ARG A 116 18.15 -7.07 3.56
C ARG A 116 18.86 -8.35 3.97
N PHE A 117 18.14 -9.48 3.98
CA PHE A 117 18.71 -10.77 4.29
C PHE A 117 19.81 -11.15 3.30
N SER A 118 19.57 -10.98 1.99
CA SER A 118 20.56 -11.24 0.95
C SER A 118 21.81 -10.37 1.11
N LYS A 119 21.65 -9.08 1.45
CA LYS A 119 22.79 -8.21 1.77
C LYS A 119 23.58 -8.72 2.96
N ILE A 120 22.92 -9.01 4.08
CA ILE A 120 23.57 -9.55 5.29
C ILE A 120 24.25 -10.89 5.00
N GLN A 121 23.64 -11.75 4.19
CA GLN A 121 24.21 -13.02 3.79
C GLN A 121 25.48 -12.83 2.95
N ASN A 122 25.48 -11.89 2.00
CA ASN A 122 26.66 -11.54 1.20
C ASN A 122 27.78 -10.96 2.08
N ASP A 123 27.44 -10.11 3.05
CA ASP A 123 28.38 -9.54 4.01
C ASP A 123 29.00 -10.66 4.88
N TYR A 124 28.17 -11.61 5.33
CA TYR A 124 28.62 -12.78 6.09
C TYR A 124 29.57 -13.68 5.29
N GLN A 125 29.23 -13.99 4.04
CA GLN A 125 30.10 -14.75 3.14
C GLN A 125 31.42 -14.03 2.87
N SER A 126 31.38 -12.70 2.73
CA SER A 126 32.58 -11.88 2.55
C SER A 126 33.48 -11.93 3.79
N LEU A 127 32.91 -11.82 4.99
CA LEU A 127 33.64 -11.93 6.25
C LEU A 127 34.22 -13.33 6.47
N LEU A 128 33.47 -14.38 6.10
CA LEU A 128 33.95 -15.76 6.14
C LEU A 128 35.17 -15.96 5.24
N GLY A 129 35.14 -15.42 4.01
CA GLY A 129 36.29 -15.44 3.10
C GLY A 129 37.51 -14.72 3.70
N ILE A 130 37.32 -13.50 4.23
CA ILE A 130 38.39 -12.74 4.91
C ILE A 130 38.98 -13.51 6.09
N THR A 131 38.14 -14.18 6.88
CA THR A 131 38.58 -14.96 8.03
C THR A 131 39.37 -16.18 7.60
N THR A 132 38.97 -16.84 6.51
CA THR A 132 39.69 -17.99 5.94
C THR A 132 41.07 -17.55 5.45
N ASP A 133 41.13 -16.46 4.66
CA ASP A 133 42.39 -15.90 4.16
C ASP A 133 43.34 -15.55 5.32
N LEU A 134 42.81 -14.99 6.42
CA LEU A 134 43.61 -14.65 7.61
C LEU A 134 44.11 -15.89 8.35
N VAL A 135 43.29 -16.94 8.46
CA VAL A 135 43.68 -18.23 9.05
C VAL A 135 44.78 -18.89 8.21
N ASP A 136 44.63 -18.92 6.88
CA ASP A 136 45.64 -19.48 5.97
C ASP A 136 46.96 -18.70 6.07
N THR A 137 46.89 -17.37 6.15
CA THR A 137 48.08 -16.52 6.31
C THR A 137 48.79 -16.79 7.65
N LEU A 138 48.02 -17.01 8.72
CA LEU A 138 48.57 -17.38 10.04
C LEU A 138 49.17 -18.78 10.04
N GLU A 139 48.55 -19.74 9.34
CA GLU A 139 49.06 -21.10 9.22
C GLU A 139 50.38 -21.14 8.45
N SER A 140 50.48 -20.43 7.32
CA SER A 140 51.74 -20.26 6.58
C SER A 140 52.83 -19.61 7.43
N ALA A 141 52.48 -18.61 8.25
CA ALA A 141 53.43 -17.98 9.17
C ALA A 141 53.95 -18.97 10.24
N LEU A 142 53.07 -19.80 10.80
CA LEU A 142 53.43 -20.84 11.77
C LEU A 142 54.33 -21.92 11.16
N ARG A 143 54.18 -22.20 9.86
CA ARG A 143 55.04 -23.13 9.09
C ARG A 143 56.40 -22.51 8.72
N GLY A 144 56.62 -21.23 9.02
CA GLY A 144 57.87 -20.51 8.76
C GLY A 144 57.98 -19.91 7.35
N GLU A 145 56.88 -19.85 6.60
CA GLU A 145 56.85 -19.17 5.30
C GLU A 145 56.85 -17.65 5.49
N GLN A 146 57.55 -16.91 4.64
CA GLN A 146 57.53 -15.45 4.67
C GLN A 146 56.14 -14.95 4.28
N ILE A 147 55.47 -14.26 5.20
CA ILE A 147 54.24 -13.53 4.91
C ILE A 147 54.59 -12.39 3.95
N GLN A 148 54.07 -12.45 2.72
CA GLN A 148 54.19 -11.33 1.78
C GLN A 148 53.47 -10.11 2.36
N GLY A 149 54.18 -8.97 2.47
CA GLY A 149 53.67 -7.74 3.10
C GLY A 149 52.40 -7.16 2.46
N ASP A 150 52.08 -7.55 1.22
CA ASP A 150 50.88 -7.10 0.49
C ASP A 150 49.61 -7.87 0.87
N VAL A 151 49.71 -9.15 1.23
CA VAL A 151 48.54 -10.01 1.54
C VAL A 151 47.74 -9.45 2.73
N LEU A 152 48.44 -9.01 3.78
CA LEU A 152 47.78 -8.43 4.96
C LEU A 152 47.08 -7.10 4.64
N GLN A 153 47.66 -6.31 3.73
CA GLN A 153 47.10 -5.03 3.28
C GLN A 153 45.84 -5.27 2.43
N GLN A 154 45.84 -6.28 1.57
CA GLN A 154 44.68 -6.70 0.78
C GLN A 154 43.53 -7.23 1.67
N ILE A 155 43.83 -8.03 2.69
CA ILE A 155 42.84 -8.52 3.67
C ILE A 155 42.24 -7.35 4.46
N CYS A 156 43.06 -6.42 4.94
CA CYS A 156 42.60 -5.25 5.70
C CYS A 156 41.74 -4.31 4.85
N SER A 157 42.10 -4.07 3.58
CA SER A 157 41.30 -3.23 2.68
C SER A 157 39.93 -3.83 2.37
N ARG A 158 39.84 -5.16 2.16
CA ARG A 158 38.57 -5.89 1.97
C ARG A 158 37.69 -5.86 3.22
N LEU A 159 38.28 -5.99 4.42
CA LEU A 159 37.55 -5.90 5.68
C LEU A 159 36.95 -4.52 5.90
N VAL A 160 37.73 -3.46 5.65
CA VAL A 160 37.25 -2.07 5.76
C VAL A 160 36.15 -1.77 4.72
N ALA A 161 36.28 -2.28 3.49
CA ALA A 161 35.26 -2.14 2.46
C ALA A 161 33.93 -2.81 2.86
N THR A 162 34.00 -4.00 3.46
CA THR A 162 32.83 -4.75 3.94
C THR A 162 32.12 -4.00 5.08
N GLN A 163 32.86 -3.38 6.02
CA GLN A 163 32.28 -2.63 7.15
C GLN A 163 31.63 -1.30 6.73
N ARG A 164 32.15 -0.62 5.70
CA ARG A 164 31.55 0.63 5.20
C ARG A 164 30.21 0.40 4.49
N GLY A 165 30.00 -0.78 3.90
CA GLY A 165 28.71 -1.16 3.31
C GLY A 165 27.58 -1.38 4.32
N THR A 166 27.92 -1.71 5.57
CA THR A 166 26.97 -1.96 6.67
C THR A 166 26.56 -0.70 7.45
N ALA A 167 27.36 0.37 7.46
CA ALA A 167 27.10 1.57 8.26
C ALA A 167 26.06 2.53 7.65
N ILE A 168 25.74 2.38 6.36
CA ILE A 168 24.80 3.26 5.66
C ILE A 168 23.43 2.58 5.61
N TRP A 169 22.67 2.73 6.69
CA TRP A 169 21.22 2.79 6.56
C TRP A 169 20.88 4.23 6.18
N PRO A 170 20.18 4.50 5.06
CA PRO A 170 19.53 5.79 4.89
C PRO A 170 18.42 5.84 5.93
N THR A 171 18.70 6.48 7.07
CA THR A 171 17.64 7.09 7.86
C THR A 171 17.04 8.16 6.96
N ASP A 172 15.78 7.99 6.56
CA ASP A 172 14.93 9.10 6.08
C ASP A 172 14.64 10.07 7.27
N SER A 173 15.70 10.49 7.96
CA SER A 173 15.72 11.59 8.90
C SER A 173 15.98 12.84 8.07
N PHE A 174 14.89 13.54 7.78
CA PHE A 174 14.89 14.92 7.36
C PHE A 174 15.49 15.75 8.51
N ASP A 175 16.82 15.82 8.59
CA ASP A 175 17.50 16.85 9.35
C ASP A 175 17.71 18.04 8.40
N GLU A 176 16.75 18.96 8.47
CA GLU A 176 16.95 20.35 8.08
C GLU A 176 18.04 20.91 8.99
N ASN A 177 19.30 20.88 8.53
CA ASN A 177 20.31 21.96 8.63
C ASN A 177 21.73 21.42 8.41
N GLY A 178 22.44 22.06 7.48
CA GLY A 178 23.88 22.24 7.56
C GLY A 178 24.73 21.15 6.90
N ALA A 179 25.27 21.52 5.74
CA ALA A 179 26.59 21.18 5.22
C ALA A 179 27.33 20.00 5.88
N LEU A 180 27.76 19.03 5.08
CA LEU A 180 29.13 18.48 5.06
C LEU A 180 29.19 17.34 4.01
N ASN A 181 29.46 17.71 2.76
CA ASN A 181 30.04 16.80 1.79
C ASN A 181 31.17 17.54 1.08
N GLY A 182 32.38 17.36 1.62
CA GLY A 182 33.57 18.07 1.18
C GLY A 182 34.72 17.86 2.16
N THR A 183 35.09 16.60 2.41
CA THR A 183 36.41 16.30 2.98
C THR A 183 36.99 15.09 2.26
N VAL A 184 37.14 15.27 0.95
CA VAL A 184 38.21 14.63 0.21
C VAL A 184 39.30 15.70 0.07
N ALA A 185 40.52 15.34 0.47
CA ALA A 185 41.77 16.05 0.23
C ALA A 185 42.00 17.39 0.98
N SER A 186 42.70 17.30 2.11
CA SER A 186 44.02 17.96 2.32
C SER A 186 44.30 18.06 3.82
N THR A 187 45.08 17.10 4.33
CA THR A 187 45.92 17.34 5.49
C THR A 187 47.34 17.03 5.04
N ASN A 188 48.10 18.10 4.79
CA ASN A 188 49.54 18.09 4.60
C ASN A 188 50.23 17.82 5.94
N ASP A 189 50.12 16.59 6.44
CA ASP A 189 50.99 16.12 7.52
C ASP A 189 51.34 14.66 7.28
N GLY A 190 52.62 14.34 7.45
CA GLY A 190 53.25 13.06 7.15
C GLY A 190 52.84 11.92 8.09
N ASP A 191 51.55 11.79 8.41
CA ASP A 191 51.03 10.67 9.18
C ASP A 191 50.76 9.48 8.27
N LEU A 192 51.63 8.49 8.42
CA LEU A 192 51.57 7.17 7.81
C LEU A 192 50.14 6.60 7.90
N PHE A 193 49.45 6.50 6.75
CA PHE A 193 48.12 5.91 6.63
C PHE A 193 48.11 4.49 7.21
N SER A 194 47.66 4.35 8.45
CA SER A 194 47.65 3.08 9.17
C SER A 194 46.26 2.45 9.11
N TYR A 195 46.14 1.34 8.37
CA TYR A 195 44.91 0.54 8.30
C TYR A 195 44.38 0.16 9.69
N GLY A 196 45.28 -0.03 10.66
CA GLY A 196 44.92 -0.31 12.05
C GLY A 196 44.25 0.87 12.77
N ALA A 197 44.59 2.12 12.43
CA ALA A 197 43.93 3.30 12.98
C ALA A 197 42.50 3.45 12.41
N THR A 198 42.33 3.23 11.10
CA THR A 198 41.00 3.27 10.44
C THR A 198 40.08 2.16 10.95
N LEU A 199 40.60 0.94 11.18
CA LEU A 199 39.85 -0.17 11.79
C LEU A 199 39.44 0.16 13.22
N ARG A 200 40.38 0.66 14.04
CA ARG A 200 40.09 1.07 15.43
C ARG A 200 39.04 2.17 15.49
N GLN A 201 39.09 3.14 14.57
CA GLN A 201 38.09 4.20 14.49
C GLN A 201 36.73 3.67 14.03
N SER A 202 36.69 2.74 13.06
CA SER A 202 35.44 2.11 12.59
C SER A 202 34.79 1.23 13.66
N LEU A 203 35.58 0.49 14.46
CA LEU A 203 35.09 -0.27 15.61
C LEU A 203 34.52 0.63 16.71
N ARG A 204 35.13 1.79 16.96
CA ARG A 204 34.60 2.78 17.91
C ARG A 204 33.25 3.37 17.48
N TYR A 205 33.04 3.60 16.17
CA TYR A 205 31.74 4.03 15.66
C TYR A 205 30.69 2.91 15.70
N GLY A 206 31.07 1.66 15.43
CA GLY A 206 30.20 0.49 15.58
C GLY A 206 29.68 0.29 17.01
N THR A 207 30.48 0.63 18.03
CA THR A 207 30.07 0.56 19.44
C THR A 207 29.29 1.79 19.92
N SER A 208 29.47 2.96 19.29
CA SER A 208 28.88 4.23 19.74
C SER A 208 27.40 4.40 19.38
N ASN A 209 26.84 3.57 18.49
CA ASN A 209 25.39 3.52 18.24
C ASN A 209 24.58 2.89 19.40
N SER A 210 25.24 2.58 20.52
CA SER A 210 24.60 2.21 21.80
C SER A 210 24.48 3.39 22.77
N HIS A 211 24.87 4.62 22.38
CA HIS A 211 24.72 5.81 23.22
C HIS A 211 23.51 6.66 22.79
N THR A 212 22.32 6.09 22.93
CA THR A 212 21.15 6.92 23.22
C THR A 212 21.42 7.60 24.56
N GLN A 213 21.49 8.92 24.57
CA GLN A 213 21.55 9.70 25.80
C GLN A 213 20.44 9.25 26.75
N ASN A 214 20.88 8.57 27.81
CA ASN A 214 20.06 8.07 28.87
C ASN A 214 19.87 9.22 29.86
N ILE A 215 18.77 9.96 29.73
CA ILE A 215 18.21 10.72 30.85
C ILE A 215 17.09 9.87 31.45
N GLY A 216 17.45 9.14 32.51
CA GLY A 216 16.59 8.93 33.67
C GLY A 216 15.61 7.76 33.65
N MET A 217 15.96 6.76 34.48
CA MET A 217 15.09 5.81 35.20
C MET A 217 14.57 4.56 34.48
N GLY A 218 15.19 3.43 34.84
CA GLY A 218 14.42 2.31 35.38
C GLY A 218 14.24 1.08 34.50
N GLU A 219 15.00 0.04 34.87
CA GLU A 219 14.65 -1.39 34.77
C GLU A 219 14.84 -2.11 33.43
N GLY A 220 15.77 -3.07 33.45
CA GLY A 220 16.02 -3.99 32.36
C GLY A 220 14.83 -4.89 32.05
N ARG A 221 14.71 -5.28 30.79
CA ARG A 221 13.91 -6.44 30.39
C ARG A 221 14.37 -7.00 29.05
N ALA A 222 14.52 -8.32 29.07
CA ALA A 222 14.58 -9.23 27.94
C ALA A 222 13.71 -8.78 26.76
N THR A 223 14.18 -9.05 25.54
CA THR A 223 13.43 -9.25 24.28
C THR A 223 11.90 -9.13 24.39
N ALA A 224 11.40 -7.94 24.70
CA ALA A 224 10.00 -7.68 24.87
C ALA A 224 9.44 -7.48 23.46
N SER A 225 8.57 -8.39 23.02
CA SER A 225 7.93 -8.28 21.70
C SER A 225 7.41 -6.86 21.52
N VAL A 226 7.88 -6.17 20.47
CA VAL A 226 7.45 -4.82 20.14
C VAL A 226 5.97 -4.87 19.76
N LYS A 227 5.08 -4.75 20.75
CA LYS A 227 3.64 -4.89 20.58
C LYS A 227 2.97 -3.54 20.77
N LEU A 228 2.47 -2.99 19.68
CA LEU A 228 1.51 -1.87 19.73
C LEU A 228 0.15 -2.39 20.17
N CYS A 229 -0.60 -1.61 20.97
CA CYS A 229 -1.97 -1.97 21.33
C CYS A 229 -2.86 -2.05 20.07
N GLY A 230 -3.70 -3.08 19.96
CA GLY A 230 -4.62 -3.20 18.82
C GLY A 230 -5.61 -2.03 18.80
N LEU A 231 -5.87 -1.47 17.60
CA LEU A 231 -6.90 -0.45 17.40
C LEU A 231 -8.13 -1.09 16.75
N ASN A 232 -9.32 -0.65 17.16
CA ASN A 232 -10.56 -0.99 16.47
C ASN A 232 -10.81 0.04 15.37
N PHE A 233 -10.46 -0.32 14.13
CA PHE A 233 -10.53 0.59 12.99
C PHE A 233 -11.95 0.92 12.56
N ASP A 234 -12.91 0.04 12.76
CA ASP A 234 -14.30 0.31 12.40
C ASP A 234 -14.91 1.37 13.33
N LYS A 235 -14.62 1.28 14.64
CA LYS A 235 -14.99 2.33 15.59
C LYS A 235 -14.32 3.67 15.24
N ILE A 236 -13.05 3.65 14.84
CA ILE A 236 -12.31 4.86 14.44
C ILE A 236 -12.91 5.48 13.16
N LYS A 237 -13.19 4.69 12.14
CA LYS A 237 -13.82 5.15 10.89
C LYS A 237 -15.19 5.75 11.15
N ASN A 238 -16.02 5.08 11.96
CA ASN A 238 -17.33 5.60 12.35
C ASN A 238 -17.21 6.88 13.17
N ALA A 239 -16.24 6.96 14.09
CA ALA A 239 -15.98 8.16 14.88
C ALA A 239 -15.66 9.40 14.02
N PHE A 240 -14.99 9.24 12.87
CA PHE A 240 -14.78 10.37 11.95
C PHE A 240 -16.07 10.90 11.30
N LYS A 241 -17.12 10.07 11.24
CA LYS A 241 -18.41 10.41 10.63
C LYS A 241 -19.39 10.98 11.66
N THR A 242 -19.27 10.59 12.93
CA THR A 242 -20.27 10.89 13.97
C THR A 242 -19.81 11.88 15.03
N LEU A 243 -18.51 12.00 15.31
CA LEU A 243 -18.02 12.85 16.40
C LEU A 243 -17.94 14.32 16.02
N ASP A 244 -17.88 15.16 17.06
CA ASP A 244 -17.67 16.58 16.90
C ASP A 244 -16.29 16.90 16.30
N PRO A 245 -16.15 18.01 15.54
CA PRO A 245 -14.87 18.42 14.96
C PRO A 245 -13.73 18.53 15.97
N ARG A 246 -14.04 18.86 17.24
CA ARG A 246 -13.07 18.95 18.34
C ARG A 246 -12.47 17.61 18.73
N GLU A 247 -13.23 16.53 18.64
CA GLU A 247 -12.76 15.18 18.97
C GLU A 247 -12.07 14.56 17.76
N VAL A 248 -12.59 14.82 16.56
CA VAL A 248 -12.00 14.40 15.29
C VAL A 248 -10.54 14.86 15.15
N TRP A 249 -10.23 16.15 15.38
CA TRP A 249 -8.83 16.60 15.22
C TRP A 249 -7.90 16.00 16.29
N ARG A 250 -8.40 15.74 17.51
CA ARG A 250 -7.62 15.07 18.57
C ARG A 250 -7.33 13.62 18.19
N LEU A 251 -8.31 12.93 17.62
CA LEU A 251 -8.15 11.57 17.11
C LEU A 251 -7.13 11.53 15.96
N LEU A 252 -7.23 12.44 14.99
CA LEU A 252 -6.24 12.58 13.91
C LEU A 252 -4.84 12.84 14.45
N GLN A 253 -4.71 13.70 15.45
CA GLN A 253 -3.43 13.98 16.11
C GLN A 253 -2.87 12.73 16.82
N ALA A 254 -3.71 11.96 17.51
CA ALA A 254 -3.29 10.73 18.17
C ALA A 254 -2.81 9.68 17.15
N LEU A 255 -3.51 9.53 16.02
CA LEU A 255 -3.10 8.65 14.93
C LEU A 255 -1.77 9.11 14.30
N ARG A 256 -1.58 10.42 14.13
CA ARG A 256 -0.32 10.98 13.65
C ARG A 256 0.82 10.69 14.62
N TRP A 257 0.63 10.90 15.92
CA TRP A 257 1.65 10.61 16.93
C TRP A 257 2.00 9.14 17.01
N ARG A 258 1.02 8.25 16.81
CA ARG A 258 1.26 6.81 16.72
C ARG A 258 2.16 6.44 15.53
N LEU A 259 2.25 7.29 14.51
CA LEU A 259 3.15 7.13 13.37
C LEU A 259 4.50 7.86 13.59
N THR A 260 4.49 9.08 14.13
CA THR A 260 5.67 9.94 14.16
C THR A 260 6.46 9.93 15.48
N ARG A 261 5.84 9.57 16.61
CA ARG A 261 6.45 9.59 17.96
C ARG A 261 6.75 8.18 18.49
N VAL A 262 7.18 7.29 17.61
CA VAL A 262 7.46 5.87 17.92
C VAL A 262 8.77 5.42 17.26
N SER A 263 9.31 4.27 17.70
CA SER A 263 10.49 3.68 17.07
C SER A 263 10.24 3.32 15.60
N VAL A 264 11.31 3.11 14.82
CA VAL A 264 11.20 2.75 13.40
C VAL A 264 10.38 1.47 13.21
N GLU A 265 10.59 0.46 14.05
CA GLU A 265 9.85 -0.80 13.99
C GLU A 265 8.36 -0.62 14.33
N GLN A 266 8.06 0.16 15.37
CA GLN A 266 6.68 0.47 15.74
C GLN A 266 5.98 1.31 14.66
N ARG A 267 6.69 2.25 14.03
CA ARG A 267 6.16 3.06 12.92
C ARG A 267 5.73 2.17 11.76
N GLU A 268 6.55 1.18 11.39
CA GLU A 268 6.23 0.22 10.34
C GLU A 268 5.00 -0.63 10.71
N LEU A 269 4.90 -1.08 11.95
CA LEU A 269 3.71 -1.83 12.43
C LEU A 269 2.45 -0.97 12.42
N ALA A 270 2.53 0.28 12.88
CA ALA A 270 1.41 1.22 12.87
C ALA A 270 0.93 1.50 11.44
N LEU A 271 1.85 1.81 10.53
CA LEU A 271 1.54 2.04 9.12
C LEU A 271 0.91 0.80 8.48
N THR A 272 1.43 -0.40 8.77
CA THR A 272 0.86 -1.66 8.28
C THR A 272 -0.59 -1.82 8.73
N ALA A 273 -0.89 -1.54 10.01
CA ALA A 273 -2.25 -1.61 10.52
C ALA A 273 -3.17 -0.58 9.85
N PHE A 274 -2.68 0.63 9.57
CA PHE A 274 -3.44 1.68 8.90
C PHE A 274 -3.79 1.31 7.45
N ILE A 275 -2.80 0.82 6.70
CA ILE A 275 -2.98 0.40 5.29
C ILE A 275 -3.91 -0.82 5.23
N ALA A 276 -3.68 -1.82 6.09
CA ALA A 276 -4.48 -3.04 6.07
C ALA A 276 -5.96 -2.75 6.33
N ASN A 277 -6.29 -1.81 7.21
CA ASN A 277 -7.68 -1.50 7.55
C ASN A 277 -8.29 -0.36 6.74
N ASP A 278 -7.60 0.08 5.68
CA ASP A 278 -7.98 1.21 4.84
C ASP A 278 -8.48 2.41 5.66
N LEU A 279 -7.62 2.90 6.57
CA LEU A 279 -7.97 3.94 7.53
C LEU A 279 -8.60 5.19 6.88
N LEU A 280 -8.12 5.58 5.69
CA LEU A 280 -8.58 6.75 4.96
C LEU A 280 -9.73 6.45 3.97
N GLU A 281 -10.18 5.19 3.91
CA GLU A 281 -11.26 4.71 3.04
C GLU A 281 -11.00 4.98 1.54
N LEU A 282 -9.76 4.82 1.09
CA LEU A 282 -9.35 5.12 -0.29
C LEU A 282 -9.85 4.07 -1.30
N THR A 283 -10.22 2.87 -0.84
CA THR A 283 -10.76 1.82 -1.71
C THR A 283 -12.19 2.10 -2.16
N LEU A 284 -12.94 2.87 -1.36
CA LEU A 284 -14.35 3.23 -1.60
C LEU A 284 -14.51 4.39 -2.59
N TYR A 285 -13.45 5.16 -2.85
CA TYR A 285 -13.54 6.33 -3.71
C TYR A 285 -13.63 5.93 -5.19
N SER A 286 -14.67 6.40 -5.89
CA SER A 286 -14.88 6.20 -7.32
C SER A 286 -15.18 7.55 -7.98
N ASP A 287 -14.48 7.87 -9.07
CA ASP A 287 -14.68 9.11 -9.85
C ASP A 287 -16.10 9.22 -10.44
N VAL A 288 -16.84 8.10 -10.51
CA VAL A 288 -18.18 8.01 -11.09
C VAL A 288 -19.27 8.52 -10.12
N SER A 289 -19.00 8.54 -8.81
CA SER A 289 -19.87 9.17 -7.81
C SER A 289 -19.01 9.69 -6.64
N PRO A 290 -18.64 10.98 -6.66
CA PRO A 290 -17.82 11.59 -5.61
C PRO A 290 -18.66 11.82 -4.35
N THR A 291 -19.15 10.76 -3.73
CA THR A 291 -19.63 10.84 -2.36
C THR A 291 -18.41 11.08 -1.49
N ASN A 292 -18.32 12.27 -0.86
CA ASN A 292 -17.24 12.62 0.08
C ASN A 292 -17.31 11.80 1.39
N ASP A 293 -17.92 10.62 1.39
CA ASP A 293 -18.24 9.80 2.57
C ASP A 293 -17.04 9.02 3.10
N THR A 294 -15.91 9.09 2.41
CA THR A 294 -14.63 8.53 2.87
C THR A 294 -14.10 9.36 4.04
N VAL A 295 -13.38 8.73 4.98
CA VAL A 295 -12.67 9.44 6.06
C VAL A 295 -11.83 10.61 5.51
N LEU A 296 -11.07 10.39 4.43
CA LEU A 296 -10.28 11.46 3.82
C LEU A 296 -11.15 12.60 3.30
N GLY A 297 -12.24 12.28 2.58
CA GLY A 297 -13.15 13.26 2.01
C GLY A 297 -13.86 14.11 3.05
N ILE A 298 -14.36 13.47 4.12
CA ILE A 298 -15.01 14.15 5.25
C ILE A 298 -14.02 15.10 5.94
N CYS A 299 -12.81 14.63 6.24
CA CYS A 299 -11.84 15.42 7.00
C CYS A 299 -11.32 16.62 6.18
N VAL A 300 -11.03 16.43 4.89
CA VAL A 300 -10.53 17.52 4.02
C VAL A 300 -11.65 18.50 3.64
N GLY A 301 -12.90 18.01 3.52
CA GLY A 301 -14.08 18.83 3.28
C GLY A 301 -14.65 19.52 4.53
N SER A 302 -14.06 19.30 5.70
CA SER A 302 -14.58 19.83 6.96
C SER A 302 -14.56 21.36 7.00
N ALA A 303 -15.58 21.97 7.62
CA ALA A 303 -15.60 23.40 7.89
C ALA A 303 -14.55 23.82 8.94
N SER A 304 -14.05 22.88 9.75
CA SER A 304 -13.07 23.18 10.79
C SER A 304 -11.64 23.15 10.24
N SER A 305 -11.01 24.32 10.16
CA SER A 305 -9.60 24.46 9.75
C SER A 305 -8.66 23.55 10.56
N LYS A 306 -8.91 23.35 11.86
CA LYS A 306 -8.12 22.44 12.71
C LYS A 306 -8.19 20.97 12.27
N VAL A 307 -9.37 20.51 11.83
CA VAL A 307 -9.55 19.14 11.31
C VAL A 307 -8.82 19.00 9.98
N VAL A 308 -8.98 19.96 9.08
CA VAL A 308 -8.34 19.97 7.76
C VAL A 308 -6.81 19.99 7.89
N GLU A 309 -6.26 20.79 8.81
CA GLU A 309 -4.83 20.85 9.09
C GLU A 309 -4.31 19.55 9.71
N ALA A 310 -5.07 18.94 10.62
CA ALA A 310 -4.69 17.67 11.24
C ALA A 310 -4.65 16.53 10.22
N ILE A 311 -5.62 16.43 9.31
CA ILE A 311 -5.60 15.42 8.25
C ILE A 311 -4.49 15.71 7.23
N ALA A 312 -4.23 16.98 6.88
CA ALA A 312 -3.13 17.35 5.99
C ALA A 312 -1.78 16.90 6.56
N ARG A 313 -1.53 17.14 7.85
CA ARG A 313 -0.32 16.67 8.53
C ARG A 313 -0.21 15.14 8.58
N LEU A 314 -1.33 14.45 8.81
CA LEU A 314 -1.35 12.98 8.82
C LEU A 314 -1.02 12.41 7.43
N VAL A 315 -1.64 12.94 6.37
CA VAL A 315 -1.40 12.54 4.99
C VAL A 315 0.05 12.83 4.57
N ASN A 316 0.60 13.99 4.95
CA ASN A 316 2.01 14.31 4.72
C ASN A 316 2.96 13.32 5.43
N ALA A 317 2.62 12.92 6.67
CA ALA A 317 3.39 11.91 7.39
C ALA A 317 3.32 10.52 6.73
N PHE A 318 2.19 10.14 6.15
CA PHE A 318 2.08 8.93 5.32
C PHE A 318 2.96 9.03 4.07
N ALA A 319 2.93 10.16 3.38
CA ALA A 319 3.70 10.37 2.15
C ALA A 319 5.21 10.36 2.38
N SER A 320 5.69 10.67 3.59
CA SER A 320 7.10 10.50 3.95
C SER A 320 7.57 9.03 3.93
N LEU A 321 6.66 8.05 4.03
CA LEU A 321 7.01 6.63 4.06
C LEU A 321 6.70 5.96 2.72
N ALA A 322 7.62 5.16 2.19
CA ALA A 322 7.47 4.53 0.86
C ALA A 322 6.20 3.67 0.72
N ARG A 323 5.76 3.01 1.80
CA ARG A 323 4.51 2.25 1.83
C ARG A 323 3.28 3.15 1.97
N GLY A 324 3.40 4.26 2.69
CA GLY A 324 2.33 5.25 2.80
C GLY A 324 2.09 5.98 1.47
N ARG A 325 3.15 6.29 0.70
CA ARG A 325 3.03 6.77 -0.68
C ARG A 325 2.24 5.81 -1.56
N ALA A 326 2.63 4.53 -1.55
CA ALA A 326 1.95 3.49 -2.32
C ALA A 326 0.46 3.43 -1.97
N TYR A 327 0.11 3.47 -0.68
CA TYR A 327 -1.28 3.51 -0.21
C TYR A 327 -2.05 4.73 -0.72
N LEU A 328 -1.51 5.94 -0.56
CA LEU A 328 -2.15 7.17 -1.01
C LEU A 328 -2.33 7.21 -2.53
N SER A 329 -1.41 6.62 -3.30
CA SER A 329 -1.46 6.57 -4.77
C SER A 329 -2.37 5.48 -5.35
N GLN A 330 -2.95 4.60 -4.52
CA GLN A 330 -3.87 3.55 -4.98
C GLN A 330 -5.14 4.12 -5.63
N ASN A 331 -5.49 5.36 -5.29
CA ASN A 331 -6.65 6.04 -5.82
C ASN A 331 -6.28 7.48 -6.22
N GLY A 332 -6.37 7.78 -7.52
CA GLY A 332 -6.14 9.13 -8.05
C GLY A 332 -7.06 10.18 -7.42
N GLY A 333 -8.21 9.76 -6.91
CA GLY A 333 -9.14 10.58 -6.14
C GLY A 333 -8.51 11.29 -4.94
N ALA A 334 -7.58 10.64 -4.23
CA ALA A 334 -6.89 11.27 -3.10
C ALA A 334 -6.09 12.49 -3.57
N VAL A 335 -5.40 12.38 -4.71
CA VAL A 335 -4.64 13.49 -5.31
C VAL A 335 -5.59 14.61 -5.75
N THR A 336 -6.68 14.26 -6.42
CA THR A 336 -7.71 15.22 -6.86
C THR A 336 -8.30 15.99 -5.67
N LEU A 337 -8.59 15.30 -4.56
CA LEU A 337 -9.20 15.89 -3.37
C LEU A 337 -8.25 16.88 -2.68
N LEU A 338 -7.00 16.48 -2.48
CA LEU A 338 -5.96 17.36 -1.92
C LEU A 338 -5.72 18.58 -2.81
N THR A 339 -5.63 18.36 -4.12
CA THR A 339 -5.41 19.42 -5.11
C THR A 339 -6.56 20.42 -5.10
N ARG A 340 -7.81 19.93 -5.13
CA ARG A 340 -9.01 20.78 -5.05
C ARG A 340 -9.01 21.63 -3.78
N ARG A 341 -8.62 21.08 -2.64
CA ARG A 341 -8.56 21.84 -1.38
C ARG A 341 -7.46 22.91 -1.41
N ILE A 342 -6.28 22.61 -1.94
CA ILE A 342 -5.18 23.58 -2.08
C ILE A 342 -5.63 24.83 -2.86
N PHE A 343 -6.41 24.64 -3.93
CA PHE A 343 -6.94 25.75 -4.74
C PHE A 343 -8.03 26.58 -4.03
N GLN A 344 -8.67 26.04 -2.99
CA GLN A 344 -9.66 26.77 -2.18
C GLN A 344 -9.00 27.63 -1.09
N GLU A 345 -7.82 27.24 -0.61
CA GLU A 345 -7.05 28.04 0.34
C GLU A 345 -6.51 29.30 -0.37
N LYS A 346 -6.82 30.49 0.13
CA LYS A 346 -6.41 31.76 -0.50
C LYS A 346 -5.03 32.25 -0.02
N GLU A 347 -4.61 31.81 1.16
CA GLU A 347 -3.37 32.22 1.82
C GLU A 347 -2.40 31.04 1.97
N GLU A 348 -1.12 31.34 2.24
CA GLU A 348 -0.14 30.34 2.65
C GLU A 348 -0.45 29.86 4.07
N THR A 349 -1.33 28.87 4.16
CA THR A 349 -1.70 28.22 5.42
C THR A 349 -0.92 26.93 5.62
N ALA A 350 -0.74 26.52 6.87
CA ALA A 350 -0.15 25.22 7.21
C ALA A 350 -0.88 24.04 6.54
N ILE A 351 -2.18 24.20 6.23
CA ILE A 351 -2.97 23.25 5.44
C ILE A 351 -2.36 23.10 4.04
N ARG A 352 -2.21 24.22 3.33
CA ARG A 352 -1.68 24.27 1.97
C ARG A 352 -0.26 23.70 1.91
N GLU A 353 0.62 24.11 2.81
CA GLU A 353 2.00 23.60 2.89
C GLU A 353 2.05 22.08 3.07
N ASN A 354 1.29 21.54 4.02
CA ASN A 354 1.30 20.10 4.29
C ASN A 354 0.70 19.29 3.13
N MET A 355 -0.34 19.79 2.47
CA MET A 355 -0.93 19.12 1.30
C MET A 355 0.02 19.16 0.10
N ILE A 356 0.67 20.30 -0.17
CA ILE A 356 1.69 20.39 -1.24
C ILE A 356 2.86 19.46 -0.94
N GLY A 357 3.38 19.47 0.30
CA GLY A 357 4.46 18.58 0.71
C GLY A 357 4.09 17.10 0.58
N ALA A 358 2.84 16.73 0.87
CA ALA A 358 2.34 15.38 0.61
C ALA A 358 2.35 15.06 -0.90
N LEU A 359 1.80 15.93 -1.74
CA LEU A 359 1.75 15.74 -3.20
C LEU A 359 3.14 15.65 -3.83
N GLN A 360 4.08 16.49 -3.39
CA GLN A 360 5.49 16.42 -3.83
C GLN A 360 6.12 15.09 -3.46
N LYS A 361 5.90 14.59 -2.24
CA LYS A 361 6.44 13.27 -1.86
C LYS A 361 5.81 12.15 -2.68
N LEU A 362 4.52 12.24 -3.04
CA LEU A 362 3.86 11.26 -3.89
C LEU A 362 4.44 11.19 -5.31
N SER A 363 5.12 12.23 -5.79
CA SER A 363 5.80 12.19 -7.10
C SER A 363 7.14 11.46 -7.07
N LEU A 364 7.72 11.25 -5.88
CA LEU A 364 8.94 10.48 -5.67
C LEU A 364 8.60 8.98 -5.71
N ARG A 365 8.74 8.38 -6.88
CA ARG A 365 8.60 6.92 -7.07
C ARG A 365 9.74 6.16 -6.40
#